data_AF-A0A8S8Y2D9-F1
#
_entry.id   AF-A0A8S8Y2D9-F1
#
_cell.length_a   1.000
_cell.length_b   1.000
_cell.length_c   1.000
_cell.angle_alpha   90.00
_cell.angle_beta   90.00
_cell.angle_gamma   90.00
#
_symmetry.space_group_name_H-M   'P 1'
#
loop_
_entity.id
_entity.type
_entity.pdbx_description
1 polymer ?
#
loop_
_entity_poly.entity_id
_entity_poly.type
_entity_poly.pdbx_seq_one_letter_code
_entity_poly.pdbx_strand_id
1 'polypeptide(L)' 'MVQTRGWLLLTNDDGIEAIGFELLVKALHEAGYPLAVLAPSGNHWPPACASI' A
#
# COMPACT_ATOMS: atom_id res chain seq x y z
N MET A 1 -1.03 8.37 28.67
CA MET A 1 -1.23 9.35 27.58
C MET A 1 -1.54 8.59 26.31
N VAL A 2 -2.68 8.85 25.67
CA VAL A 2 -2.94 8.33 24.32
C VAL A 2 -2.07 9.15 23.37
N GLN A 3 -1.02 8.54 22.82
CA GLN A 3 -0.26 9.14 21.72
C GLN A 3 -1.19 9.13 20.50
N THR A 4 -1.60 10.31 20.03
CA THR A 4 -2.31 10.45 18.77
C THR A 4 -1.38 10.00 17.65
N ARG A 5 -1.67 8.83 17.07
CA ARG A 5 -0.90 8.30 15.95
C ARG A 5 -1.13 9.17 14.72
N GLY A 6 -0.06 9.57 14.05
CA GLY A 6 -0.13 10.31 12.79
C GLY A 6 -0.72 9.45 11.67
N TRP A 7 -1.18 10.12 10.61
CA TRP A 7 -1.67 9.46 9.40
C TRP A 7 -0.53 8.81 8.62
N LEU A 8 -0.76 7.58 8.15
CA LEU A 8 0.14 6.89 7.24
C LEU A 8 -0.46 6.91 5.83
N LEU A 9 0.29 7.42 4.87
CA LEU A 9 -0.01 7.27 3.44
C LEU A 9 0.76 6.06 2.90
N LEU A 10 0.03 5.08 2.36
CA LEU A 10 0.59 3.83 1.82
C LEU A 10 0.40 3.78 0.31
N THR A 11 1.43 3.31 -0.39
CA THR A 11 1.46 3.09 -1.84
C THR A 11 2.34 1.89 -2.18
N ASN A 12 2.15 1.29 -3.36
CA ASN A 12 3.01 0.28 -3.97
C ASN A 12 2.97 0.41 -5.50
N ASP A 13 3.89 -0.27 -6.19
CA ASP A 13 3.96 -0.35 -7.65
C ASP A 13 3.17 -1.52 -8.25
N ASP A 14 3.03 -2.63 -7.52
CA ASP A 14 2.26 -3.82 -7.94
C ASP A 14 0.75 -3.57 -8.09
N GLY A 15 0.24 -2.50 -7.46
CA GLY A 15 -1.16 -2.09 -7.50
C GLY A 15 -1.97 -2.47 -6.26
N ILE A 16 -3.20 -1.94 -6.20
CA ILE A 16 -4.08 -1.98 -5.02
C ILE A 16 -4.51 -3.40 -4.64
N GLU A 17 -4.53 -4.34 -5.59
CA GLU A 17 -4.93 -5.73 -5.40
C GLU A 17 -3.77 -6.67 -4.99
N ALA A 18 -2.56 -6.13 -4.80
CA ALA A 18 -1.42 -6.93 -4.40
C ALA A 18 -1.63 -7.52 -2.98
N ILE A 19 -1.55 -8.85 -2.87
CA ILE A 19 -1.81 -9.58 -1.61
C ILE A 19 -0.95 -9.06 -0.46
N GLY A 20 0.34 -8.81 -0.71
CA GLY A 20 1.25 -8.29 0.32
C GLY A 20 0.85 -6.89 0.81
N PHE A 21 0.35 -6.05 -0.10
CA PHE A 21 -0.09 -4.70 0.22
C PHE A 21 -1.40 -4.71 1.02
N GLU A 22 -2.34 -5.58 0.64
CA GLU A 22 -3.59 -5.80 1.39
C GLU A 22 -3.30 -6.27 2.83
N LEU A 23 -2.41 -7.25 3.02
CA LEU A 23 -2.03 -7.75 4.33
C LEU A 23 -1.39 -6.68 5.21
N LEU A 24 -0.52 -5.84 4.64
CA LEU A 24 0.10 -4.73 5.36
C LEU A 24 -0.94 -3.69 5.81
N VAL A 25 -1.85 -3.29 4.92
CA VAL A 25 -2.92 -2.33 5.23
C VAL A 25 -3.78 -2.87 6.37
N LYS A 26 -4.19 -4.14 6.32
CA LYS A 26 -4.98 -4.78 7.38
C LYS A 26 -4.25 -4.78 8.72
N ALA A 27 -2.99 -5.22 8.74
CA ALA A 27 -2.21 -5.27 9.97
C ALA A 27 -2.01 -3.88 10.61
N LEU A 28 -1.77 -2.84 9.80
CA LEU A 28 -1.63 -1.47 10.29
C LEU A 28 -2.96 -0.89 10.79
N HIS A 29 -4.06 -1.21 10.10
CA HIS A 29 -5.39 -0.78 10.52
C HIS A 29 -5.79 -1.43 11.85
N GLU A 30 -5.57 -2.74 11.99
CA GLU A 30 -5.80 -3.50 13.23
C GLU A 30 -4.91 -3.00 14.39
N ALA A 31 -3.68 -2.58 14.08
CA ALA A 31 -2.81 -1.96 15.06
C ALA A 31 -3.29 -0.56 15.52
N GLY A 32 -4.31 0.03 14.87
CA GLY A 32 -4.92 1.31 15.24
C GLY A 32 -4.25 2.53 14.60
N TYR A 33 -3.60 2.38 13.45
CA TYR A 33 -3.10 3.52 12.68
C TYR A 33 -4.20 4.09 11.76
N PRO A 34 -4.37 5.42 11.70
CA PRO A 34 -5.16 6.05 10.64
C PRO A 34 -4.41 5.97 9.30
N LEU A 35 -5.06 5.40 8.27
CA LEU A 35 -4.44 5.10 6.98
C LEU A 35 -5.12 5.83 5.83
N ALA A 36 -4.32 6.27 4.86
CA ALA A 36 -4.74 6.63 3.50
C ALA A 36 -3.97 5.71 2.52
N VAL A 37 -4.67 5.12 1.55
CA VAL A 37 -4.09 4.19 0.59
C VAL A 37 -4.26 4.73 -0.81
N LEU A 38 -3.15 4.85 -1.55
CA LEU A 38 -3.14 5.27 -2.95
C LEU A 38 -2.18 4.36 -3.71
N ALA A 39 -2.71 3.55 -4.62
CA ALA A 39 -1.92 2.65 -5.45
C ALA A 39 -2.51 2.58 -6.86
N PRO A 40 -1.72 2.18 -7.87
CA PRO A 40 -2.22 1.87 -9.21
C PRO A 40 -3.37 0.85 -9.15
N SER A 41 -4.33 0.95 -10.07
CA SER A 41 -5.46 -0.01 -10.14
C SER A 41 -5.05 -1.41 -10.61
N GLY A 42 -3.80 -1.61 -11.01
CA GLY A 42 -3.24 -2.89 -11.42
C GLY A 42 -1.72 -2.78 -11.61
N ASN A 43 -1.05 -3.92 -11.77
CA ASN A 43 0.39 -3.98 -11.90
C ASN A 43 0.86 -3.22 -13.15
N HIS A 44 1.62 -2.14 -12.97
CA HIS A 44 2.23 -1.39 -14.05
C HIS A 44 3.69 -1.81 -14.19
N TRP A 45 3.95 -2.93 -14.87
CA TRP A 45 5.28 -3.14 -15.44
C TRP A 45 5.45 -2.19 -16.63
N PRO A 46 6.39 -1.22 -16.60
CA PRO A 46 6.69 -0.44 -17.77
C PRO A 46 7.21 -1.38 -18.88
N PRO A 47 6.87 -1.13 -20.16
CA PRO A 47 7.28 -1.98 -21.29
C PRO A 47 8.80 -2.04 -21.53
N ALA A 48 9.61 -1.32 -20.74
CA ALA A 48 11.07 -1.30 -20.88
C ALA A 48 11.76 -2.65 -20.58
N CYS A 49 11.12 -3.56 -19.84
CA CYS A 49 11.70 -4.89 -19.55
C CYS A 49 11.27 -6.01 -20.52
N ALA A 50 10.40 -5.75 -21.50
CA ALA A 50 9.98 -6.76 -22.47
C ALA A 50 10.92 -6.89 -23.69
N SER A 51 12.14 -6.36 -23.60
CA SER A 51 13.12 -6.37 -24.70
C SER A 51 14.56 -6.54 -24.19
N ILE A 52 14.85 -7.66 -23.54
CA ILE A 52 16.19 -8.26 -23.43
C ILE A 52 16.05 -9.76 -23.71
#